data_AF-A0AAU2BW21-F1
#
_entry.id   AF-A0AAU2BW21-F1
#
_cell.length_a   1.000
_cell.length_b   1.000
_cell.length_c   1.000
_cell.angle_alpha   90.00
_cell.angle_beta   90.00
_cell.angle_gamma   90.00
#
_symmetry.space_group_name_H-M   'P 1'
#
loop_
_entity.id
_entity.type
_entity.pdbx_description
1 polymer ?
#
loop_
_entity_poly.entity_id
_entity_poly.type
_entity_poly.pdbx_seq_one_letter_code
_entity_poly.pdbx_strand_id
1 'polypeptide(L)'
;MSAIKQGIMSSERTYEPPELPEDRPGSDQPASPAAELSDIVLIVATMTATPFLQAISTYFGNALAKGMGSGTREIMHRFIHRQARASLDDPADVVDLIHLRTEDGWLVEMKVAVEPEALAQLPELCAADAPLTESDRRPGTTATIRWDHDGYWIAATVREDGYRVAFTWDPEAKQWRERTYRRPIPVA
;
A
#
# COMPACT_ATOMS: atom_id res chain seq x y z
N MET A 1 37.30 -38.44 41.83
CA MET A 1 36.98 -39.22 43.04
C MET A 1 36.43 -38.28 44.10
N SER A 2 35.22 -38.56 44.58
CA SER A 2 34.45 -37.78 45.57
C SER A 2 35.09 -37.71 46.95
N ALA A 3 34.81 -36.62 47.69
CA ALA A 3 34.39 -36.70 49.09
C ALA A 3 33.61 -35.44 49.52
N ILE A 4 32.48 -35.68 50.18
CA ILE A 4 31.49 -34.75 50.75
C ILE A 4 31.77 -34.59 52.26
N LYS A 5 31.53 -33.39 52.84
CA LYS A 5 30.96 -33.16 54.20
C LYS A 5 30.88 -31.63 54.43
N GLN A 6 29.70 -31.00 54.39
CA GLN A 6 28.68 -30.80 55.44
C GLN A 6 29.17 -30.12 56.73
N GLY A 7 28.52 -28.99 57.07
CA GLY A 7 28.56 -28.32 58.37
C GLY A 7 27.90 -26.93 58.34
N ILE A 8 26.61 -26.87 58.68
CA ILE A 8 25.76 -25.67 58.83
C ILE A 8 26.00 -25.06 60.22
N MET A 9 25.98 -23.73 60.39
CA MET A 9 25.30 -23.01 61.50
C MET A 9 25.30 -21.48 61.30
N SER A 10 24.09 -20.99 60.99
CA SER A 10 23.39 -19.73 61.31
C SER A 10 24.14 -18.51 61.87
N SER A 11 23.85 -17.34 61.29
CA SER A 11 23.59 -16.11 62.06
C SER A 11 22.57 -15.25 61.32
N GLU A 12 21.35 -15.19 61.86
CA GLU A 12 20.33 -14.22 61.49
C GLU A 12 20.80 -12.80 61.80
N ARG A 13 20.62 -11.87 60.85
CA ARG A 13 20.43 -10.45 61.17
C ARG A 13 19.30 -9.88 60.33
N THR A 14 18.21 -9.67 61.07
CA THR A 14 17.01 -8.88 60.83
C THR A 14 17.21 -7.71 59.88
N TYR A 15 16.36 -7.67 58.85
CA TYR A 15 16.22 -6.60 57.87
C TYR A 15 15.40 -5.45 58.49
N GLU A 16 15.94 -4.24 58.49
CA GLU A 16 15.18 -3.01 58.76
C GLU A 16 15.07 -2.24 57.42
N PRO A 17 13.86 -1.99 56.89
CA PRO A 17 13.69 -1.31 55.60
C PRO A 17 13.79 0.22 55.78
N PRO A 18 14.48 0.95 54.86
CA PRO A 18 14.29 2.39 54.76
C PRO A 18 12.90 2.73 54.18
N GLU A 19 12.29 3.76 54.74
CA GLU A 19 10.91 4.22 54.51
C GLU A 19 10.54 4.48 53.04
N LEU A 20 9.33 4.07 52.67
CA LEU A 20 8.67 4.38 51.40
C LEU A 20 8.11 5.82 51.42
N PRO A 21 8.24 6.61 50.34
CA PRO A 21 7.32 7.71 50.11
C PRO A 21 5.94 7.16 49.73
N GLU A 22 4.92 7.47 50.53
CA GLU A 22 3.51 7.34 50.16
C GLU A 22 3.18 8.35 49.04
N ASP A 23 2.70 7.88 47.88
CA ASP A 23 1.29 7.96 47.48
C ASP A 23 1.10 7.55 46.00
N ARG A 24 -0.01 6.85 45.72
CA ARG A 24 -0.40 6.22 44.44
C ARG A 24 -1.16 7.21 43.53
N PRO A 25 -1.23 7.03 42.19
CA PRO A 25 -2.22 6.10 41.63
C PRO A 25 -1.83 5.37 40.33
N GLY A 26 -2.41 4.17 40.17
CA GLY A 26 -2.76 3.61 38.85
C GLY A 26 -1.71 2.73 38.16
N SER A 27 -1.66 1.44 38.53
CA SER A 27 -1.33 0.40 37.56
C SER A 27 -2.45 0.34 36.52
N ASP A 28 -2.10 0.50 35.25
CA ASP A 28 -2.42 -0.43 34.16
C ASP A 28 -2.15 0.27 32.83
N GLN A 29 -0.89 0.29 32.42
CA GLN A 29 -0.54 0.53 31.03
C GLN A 29 0.19 -0.71 30.52
N PRO A 30 -0.46 -1.57 29.71
CA PRO A 30 0.29 -2.57 28.98
C PRO A 30 1.31 -1.82 28.13
N ALA A 31 2.56 -2.27 28.15
CA ALA A 31 3.58 -1.83 27.21
C ALA A 31 2.98 -2.03 25.81
N SER A 32 2.54 -0.92 25.21
CA SER A 32 1.97 -0.94 23.87
C SER A 32 3.09 -1.35 22.92
N PRO A 33 2.93 -2.42 22.11
CA PRO A 33 3.91 -2.79 21.08
C PRO A 33 3.91 -1.80 19.90
N ALA A 34 3.37 -0.59 20.08
CA ALA A 34 3.21 0.43 19.06
C ALA A 34 4.45 1.34 18.90
N ALA A 35 5.45 1.24 19.79
CA ALA A 35 6.73 1.91 19.61
C ALA A 35 7.68 0.96 18.88
N GLU A 36 7.69 1.05 17.54
CA GLU A 36 8.73 0.59 16.58
C GLU A 36 8.16 0.16 15.21
N LEU A 37 6.94 0.60 14.84
CA LEU A 37 6.70 0.87 13.43
C LEU A 37 7.37 2.20 13.13
N SER A 38 8.66 2.16 12.75
CA SER A 38 9.33 3.28 12.11
C SER A 38 8.35 3.94 11.14
N ASP A 39 8.18 5.25 11.27
CA ASP A 39 7.50 6.11 10.31
C ASP A 39 8.19 5.94 8.94
N ILE A 40 7.83 4.88 8.22
CA ILE A 40 8.08 4.78 6.80
C ILE A 40 7.12 5.80 6.20
N VAL A 41 7.61 7.04 6.06
CA VAL A 41 6.92 8.06 5.30
C VAL A 41 6.87 7.54 3.86
N LEU A 42 5.73 6.95 3.51
CA LEU A 42 5.48 6.46 2.16
C LEU A 42 5.23 7.67 1.27
N ILE A 43 6.24 8.06 0.51
CA ILE A 43 6.12 9.17 -0.41
C ILE A 43 5.46 8.67 -1.69
N VAL A 44 4.30 9.23 -2.00
CA VAL A 44 3.49 8.86 -3.17
C VAL A 44 3.46 10.03 -4.15
N ALA A 45 4.01 9.81 -5.33
CA ALA A 45 3.92 10.76 -6.43
C ALA A 45 2.50 10.78 -7.00
N THR A 46 1.81 11.92 -6.99
CA THR A 46 0.47 12.05 -7.57
C THR A 46 0.52 12.87 -8.85
N MET A 47 -0.02 12.32 -9.95
CA MET A 47 -0.08 13.00 -11.24
C MET A 47 -1.34 12.60 -12.02
N THR A 48 -1.66 13.33 -13.08
CA THR A 48 -2.76 12.98 -13.99
C THR A 48 -2.39 11.80 -14.88
N ALA A 49 -3.31 10.86 -15.08
CA ALA A 49 -3.07 9.65 -15.88
C ALA A 49 -2.80 9.96 -17.37
N THR A 50 -3.58 10.84 -17.98
CA THR A 50 -3.54 11.11 -19.43
C THR A 50 -2.14 11.47 -19.97
N PRO A 51 -1.44 12.50 -19.45
CA PRO A 51 -0.10 12.84 -19.96
C PRO A 51 0.95 11.76 -19.67
N PHE A 52 0.82 11.06 -18.54
CA PHE A 52 1.70 9.92 -18.23
C PHE A 52 1.55 8.81 -19.28
N LEU A 53 0.31 8.42 -19.60
CA LEU A 53 0.02 7.37 -20.58
C LEU A 53 0.44 7.75 -22.00
N GLN A 54 0.31 9.03 -22.37
CA GLN A 54 0.81 9.55 -23.64
C GLN A 54 2.33 9.41 -23.75
N ALA A 55 3.06 9.73 -22.67
CA ALA A 55 4.51 9.59 -22.65
C ALA A 55 4.94 8.11 -22.72
N ILE A 56 4.30 7.23 -21.95
CA ILE A 56 4.56 5.78 -22.00
C ILE A 56 4.30 5.21 -23.40
N SER A 57 3.17 5.56 -24.01
CA SER A 57 2.81 5.10 -25.36
C SER A 57 3.84 5.55 -26.40
N THR A 58 4.30 6.80 -26.28
CA THR A 58 5.31 7.38 -27.18
C THR A 58 6.66 6.66 -27.09
N TYR A 59 7.14 6.39 -25.88
CA TYR A 59 8.49 5.83 -25.68
C TYR A 59 8.54 4.31 -25.72
N PHE A 60 7.48 3.64 -25.25
CA PHE A 60 7.49 2.19 -25.00
C PHE A 60 6.36 1.43 -25.68
N GLY A 61 5.42 2.08 -26.37
CA GLY A 61 4.24 1.41 -26.95
C GLY A 61 4.58 0.19 -27.82
N ASN A 62 5.59 0.31 -28.69
CA ASN A 62 6.05 -0.82 -29.51
C ASN A 62 6.64 -1.97 -28.69
N ALA A 63 7.35 -1.67 -27.60
CA ALA A 63 7.95 -2.69 -26.73
C ALA A 63 6.89 -3.37 -25.87
N LEU A 64 5.91 -2.63 -25.36
CA LEU A 64 4.77 -3.16 -24.62
C LEU A 64 3.93 -4.09 -25.52
N ALA A 65 3.75 -3.75 -26.79
CA ALA A 65 2.98 -4.57 -27.73
C ALA A 65 3.69 -5.87 -28.18
N LYS A 66 5.03 -5.89 -28.23
CA LYS A 66 5.82 -6.99 -28.80
C LYS A 66 6.54 -7.86 -27.77
N GLY A 67 6.42 -7.51 -26.49
CA GLY A 67 7.22 -8.10 -25.42
C GLY A 67 8.49 -7.29 -25.16
N MET A 68 8.75 -7.07 -23.87
CA MET A 68 9.82 -6.19 -23.41
C MET A 68 11.03 -7.01 -22.93
N GLY A 69 12.19 -6.78 -23.56
CA GLY A 69 13.46 -7.33 -23.07
C GLY A 69 13.93 -6.67 -21.77
N SER A 70 14.87 -7.32 -21.07
CA SER A 70 15.41 -6.84 -19.78
C SER A 70 15.97 -5.43 -19.84
N GLY A 71 16.78 -5.10 -20.85
CA GLY A 71 17.35 -3.75 -21.01
C GLY A 71 16.28 -2.66 -21.21
N THR A 72 15.22 -2.96 -21.98
CA THR A 72 14.10 -2.03 -22.17
C THR A 72 13.29 -1.85 -20.89
N ARG A 73 13.12 -2.93 -20.12
CA ARG A 73 12.44 -2.89 -18.80
C ARG A 73 13.16 -1.97 -17.82
N GLU A 74 14.49 -2.04 -17.75
CA GLU A 74 15.27 -1.13 -16.90
C GLU A 74 15.13 0.34 -17.34
N ILE A 75 15.14 0.60 -18.65
CA ILE A 75 14.94 1.96 -19.19
C ILE A 75 13.54 2.47 -18.83
N MET A 76 12.51 1.62 -18.93
CA MET A 76 11.14 1.94 -18.55
C MET A 76 11.04 2.28 -17.06
N HIS A 77 11.58 1.45 -16.17
CA HIS A 77 11.55 1.73 -14.73
C HIS A 77 12.29 3.03 -14.39
N ARG A 78 13.45 3.29 -14.99
CA ARG A 78 14.16 4.57 -14.83
C ARG A 78 13.33 5.76 -15.32
N PHE A 79 12.62 5.61 -16.44
CA PHE A 79 11.73 6.64 -16.97
C PHE A 79 10.59 6.94 -15.99
N ILE A 80 9.90 5.89 -15.50
CA ILE A 80 8.79 6.01 -14.54
C ILE A 80 9.28 6.66 -13.24
N HIS A 81 10.42 6.22 -12.71
CA HIS A 81 11.02 6.80 -11.51
C HIS A 81 11.34 8.29 -11.69
N ARG A 82 11.84 8.68 -12.86
CA ARG A 82 12.12 10.08 -13.18
C ARG A 82 10.84 10.92 -13.25
N GLN A 83 9.78 10.39 -13.86
CA GLN A 83 8.47 11.05 -13.92
C GLN A 83 7.90 11.24 -12.51
N ALA A 84 7.96 10.21 -11.67
CA ALA A 84 7.49 10.24 -10.29
C ALA A 84 8.22 11.30 -9.47
N ARG A 85 9.56 11.32 -9.51
CA ARG A 85 10.37 12.31 -8.80
C ARG A 85 10.13 13.75 -9.29
N ALA A 86 9.86 13.93 -10.58
CA ALA A 86 9.55 15.25 -11.14
C ALA A 86 8.20 15.81 -10.67
N SER A 87 7.32 14.97 -10.11
CA SER A 87 6.04 15.39 -9.52
C SER A 87 6.12 15.72 -8.04
N LEU A 88 7.29 15.57 -7.41
CA LEU A 88 7.52 15.90 -6.02
C LEU A 88 8.18 17.26 -5.84
N ASP A 89 7.99 17.83 -4.65
CA ASP A 89 8.60 19.09 -4.25
C ASP A 89 10.09 18.93 -3.86
N ASP A 90 10.45 17.84 -3.17
CA ASP A 90 11.84 17.55 -2.78
C ASP A 90 12.45 16.46 -3.67
N PRO A 91 13.52 16.76 -4.43
CA PRO A 91 14.24 15.74 -5.16
C PRO A 91 14.88 14.66 -4.25
N ALA A 92 15.18 14.89 -2.97
CA ALA A 92 15.77 13.86 -2.11
C ALA A 92 14.82 12.69 -1.81
N ASP A 93 13.52 12.86 -2.04
CA ASP A 93 12.49 11.88 -1.73
C ASP A 93 12.62 10.60 -2.56
N VAL A 94 12.46 9.47 -1.86
CA VAL A 94 12.42 8.13 -2.46
C VAL A 94 10.97 7.79 -2.76
N VAL A 95 10.66 7.56 -4.03
CA VAL A 95 9.31 7.21 -4.49
C VAL A 95 9.26 5.77 -4.92
N ASP A 96 8.47 4.99 -4.20
CA ASP A 96 8.17 3.61 -4.57
C ASP A 96 6.78 3.44 -5.18
N LEU A 97 5.88 4.41 -4.98
CA LEU A 97 4.49 4.38 -5.44
C LEU A 97 4.10 5.63 -6.22
N ILE A 98 3.26 5.44 -7.23
CA ILE A 98 2.65 6.48 -8.04
C ILE A 98 1.14 6.34 -7.95
N HIS A 99 0.46 7.47 -7.77
CA HIS A 99 -0.97 7.64 -7.97
C HIS A 99 -1.21 8.38 -9.29
N LEU A 100 -1.85 7.71 -10.23
CA LEU A 100 -2.38 8.33 -11.44
C LEU A 100 -3.85 8.65 -11.24
N ARG A 101 -4.20 9.93 -11.31
CA ARG A 101 -5.59 10.39 -11.25
C ARG A 101 -6.23 10.29 -12.62
N THR A 102 -7.30 9.50 -12.73
CA THR A 102 -8.14 9.43 -13.93
C THR A 102 -9.08 10.63 -14.02
N GLU A 103 -9.69 10.83 -15.18
CA GLU A 103 -10.68 11.91 -15.40
C GLU A 103 -11.93 11.71 -14.53
N ASP A 104 -12.34 10.46 -14.29
CA ASP A 104 -13.48 10.08 -13.41
C ASP A 104 -13.15 10.13 -11.89
N GLY A 105 -11.98 10.64 -11.54
CA GLY A 105 -11.54 10.83 -10.15
C GLY A 105 -11.11 9.54 -9.44
N TRP A 106 -10.86 8.46 -10.17
CA TRP A 106 -10.22 7.26 -9.60
C TRP A 106 -8.72 7.47 -9.46
N LEU A 107 -8.13 6.85 -8.43
CA LEU A 107 -6.69 6.81 -8.23
C LEU A 107 -6.15 5.44 -8.62
N VAL A 108 -5.33 5.37 -9.66
CA VAL A 108 -4.57 4.18 -10.02
C VAL A 108 -3.26 4.20 -9.26
N GLU A 109 -3.13 3.30 -8.29
CA GLU A 109 -1.93 3.08 -7.50
C GLU A 109 -1.07 1.97 -8.12
N MET A 110 0.19 2.28 -8.36
CA MET A 110 1.17 1.30 -8.82
C MET A 110 2.56 1.59 -8.28
N LYS A 111 3.39 0.55 -8.20
CA LYS A 111 4.80 0.71 -7.88
C LYS A 111 5.56 1.31 -9.05
N VAL A 112 6.64 2.04 -8.77
CA VAL A 112 7.58 2.48 -9.82
C VAL A 112 8.19 1.29 -10.57
N ALA A 113 8.40 0.18 -9.86
CA ALA A 113 8.88 -1.09 -10.40
C ALA A 113 7.74 -1.98 -10.98
N VAL A 114 6.63 -1.39 -11.42
CA VAL A 114 5.49 -2.12 -11.97
C VAL A 114 5.89 -3.05 -13.12
N GLU A 115 5.19 -4.17 -13.23
CA GLU A 115 5.36 -5.16 -14.29
C GLU A 115 4.94 -4.55 -15.65
N PRO A 116 5.67 -4.82 -16.75
CA PRO A 116 5.32 -4.31 -18.07
C PRO A 116 3.90 -4.68 -18.51
N GLU A 117 3.43 -5.87 -18.12
CA GLU A 117 2.10 -6.39 -18.44
C GLU A 117 1.00 -5.54 -17.80
N ALA A 118 1.20 -5.11 -16.55
CA ALA A 118 0.29 -4.20 -15.86
C ALA A 118 0.30 -2.81 -16.52
N LEU A 119 1.49 -2.29 -16.84
CA LEU A 119 1.65 -1.00 -17.49
C LEU A 119 0.98 -0.96 -18.88
N ALA A 120 1.09 -2.05 -19.64
CA ALA A 120 0.48 -2.19 -20.97
C ALA A 120 -1.06 -2.10 -20.93
N GLN A 121 -1.68 -2.47 -19.82
CA GLN A 121 -3.14 -2.45 -19.65
C GLN A 121 -3.67 -1.06 -19.27
N LEU A 122 -2.82 -0.16 -18.74
CA LEU A 122 -3.27 1.14 -18.24
C LEU A 122 -4.03 2.01 -19.26
N PRO A 123 -3.65 2.09 -20.55
CA PRO A 123 -4.40 2.90 -21.51
C PRO A 123 -5.85 2.45 -21.66
N GLU A 124 -6.08 1.14 -21.75
CA GLU A 124 -7.43 0.59 -21.89
C GLU A 124 -8.20 0.68 -20.57
N LEU A 125 -7.54 0.36 -19.46
CA LEU A 125 -8.11 0.46 -18.12
C LEU A 125 -8.56 1.88 -17.77
N CYS A 126 -7.76 2.89 -18.11
CA CYS A 126 -8.08 4.30 -17.82
C CYS A 126 -9.09 4.90 -18.81
N ALA A 127 -9.30 4.26 -19.97
CA ALA A 127 -10.29 4.69 -20.96
C ALA A 127 -11.65 4.00 -20.80
N ALA A 128 -11.70 2.90 -20.05
CA ALA A 128 -12.94 2.20 -19.74
C ALA A 128 -13.78 2.96 -18.73
N ASP A 129 -15.10 2.78 -18.81
CA ASP A 129 -16.03 3.33 -17.83
C ASP A 129 -15.65 2.89 -16.42
N ALA A 130 -15.72 3.82 -15.48
CA ALA A 130 -15.51 3.56 -14.07
C ALA A 130 -16.37 2.37 -13.58
N PRO A 131 -15.84 1.45 -12.76
CA PRO A 131 -16.61 0.29 -12.26
C PRO A 131 -17.86 0.69 -11.46
N LEU A 132 -17.84 1.88 -10.87
CA LEU A 132 -18.98 2.53 -10.25
C LEU A 132 -18.99 4.00 -10.62
N THR A 133 -20.20 4.53 -10.86
CA THR A 133 -20.40 5.95 -11.06
C THR A 133 -20.13 6.73 -9.78
N GLU A 134 -19.96 8.05 -9.87
CA GLU A 134 -19.81 8.89 -8.67
C GLU A 134 -21.03 8.82 -7.74
N SER A 135 -22.24 8.72 -8.30
CA SER A 135 -23.48 8.59 -7.52
C SER A 135 -23.59 7.28 -6.75
N ASP A 136 -23.03 6.18 -7.26
CA ASP A 136 -23.11 4.88 -6.58
C ASP A 136 -22.07 4.72 -5.46
N ARG A 137 -21.11 5.67 -5.36
CA ARG A 137 -20.03 5.66 -4.37
C ARG A 137 -20.42 6.48 -3.14
N ARG A 138 -19.99 6.03 -1.96
CA ARG A 138 -20.13 6.81 -0.73
C ARG A 138 -19.34 8.12 -0.87
N PRO A 139 -19.98 9.29 -0.70
CA PRO A 139 -19.30 10.57 -0.77
C PRO A 139 -18.12 10.65 0.20
N GLY A 140 -17.02 11.26 -0.24
CA GLY A 140 -15.80 11.41 0.56
C GLY A 140 -14.95 10.14 0.68
N THR A 141 -15.30 9.05 0.00
CA THR A 141 -14.45 7.86 -0.07
C THR A 141 -13.54 7.90 -1.30
N THR A 142 -12.29 7.50 -1.10
CA THR A 142 -11.32 7.39 -2.20
C THR A 142 -11.55 6.07 -2.94
N ALA A 143 -11.77 6.17 -4.25
CA ALA A 143 -11.87 5.00 -5.11
C ALA A 143 -10.48 4.70 -5.70
N THR A 144 -9.94 3.52 -5.37
CA THR A 144 -8.58 3.15 -5.74
C THR A 144 -8.58 1.95 -6.67
N ILE A 145 -7.67 1.96 -7.63
CA ILE A 145 -7.34 0.85 -8.51
C ILE A 145 -5.88 0.48 -8.21
N ARG A 146 -5.59 -0.79 -7.98
CA ARG A 146 -4.23 -1.25 -7.67
C ARG A 146 -3.88 -2.51 -8.43
N TRP A 147 -2.60 -2.66 -8.74
CA TRP A 147 -2.09 -3.93 -9.26
C TRP A 147 -1.95 -4.92 -8.10
N ASP A 148 -2.63 -6.05 -8.19
CA ASP A 148 -2.60 -7.09 -7.18
C ASP A 148 -1.47 -8.10 -7.47
N HIS A 149 -0.95 -8.74 -6.41
CA HIS A 149 0.16 -9.69 -6.50
C HIS A 149 -0.12 -10.91 -7.39
N ASP A 150 -1.39 -11.22 -7.60
CA ASP A 150 -1.84 -12.30 -8.48
C ASP A 150 -1.80 -11.92 -9.99
N GLY A 151 -1.35 -10.71 -10.33
CA GLY A 151 -1.17 -10.29 -11.73
C GLY A 151 -2.45 -9.74 -12.38
N TYR A 152 -3.33 -9.10 -11.62
CA TYR A 152 -4.52 -8.42 -12.13
C TYR A 152 -4.79 -7.09 -11.43
N TRP A 153 -5.49 -6.18 -12.12
CA TRP A 153 -5.95 -4.93 -11.52
C TRP A 153 -7.20 -5.16 -10.67
N ILE A 154 -7.21 -4.56 -9.47
CA ILE A 154 -8.36 -4.52 -8.57
C ILE A 154 -8.77 -3.08 -8.35
N ALA A 155 -10.04 -2.77 -8.62
CA ALA A 155 -10.69 -1.56 -8.15
C ALA A 155 -11.41 -1.84 -6.83
N ALA A 156 -11.26 -1.00 -5.82
CA ALA A 156 -11.98 -1.12 -4.55
C ALA A 156 -12.51 0.24 -4.08
N THR A 157 -13.73 0.24 -3.56
CA THR A 157 -14.37 1.44 -3.01
C THR A 157 -15.51 1.05 -2.06
N VAL A 158 -16.23 2.05 -1.55
CA VAL A 158 -17.40 1.87 -0.70
C VAL A 158 -18.61 2.38 -1.47
N ARG A 159 -19.64 1.54 -1.60
CA ARG A 159 -20.92 1.91 -2.20
C ARG A 159 -21.67 2.88 -1.29
N GLU A 160 -22.64 3.60 -1.85
CA GLU A 160 -23.51 4.53 -1.10
C GLU A 160 -24.18 3.86 0.11
N ASP A 161 -24.56 2.58 -0.03
CA ASP A 161 -25.15 1.75 1.02
C ASP A 161 -24.18 1.36 2.17
N GLY A 162 -22.93 1.81 2.10
CA GLY A 162 -21.91 1.58 3.12
C GLY A 162 -21.16 0.25 3.01
N TYR A 163 -21.39 -0.55 1.96
CA TYR A 163 -20.67 -1.81 1.78
C TYR A 163 -19.41 -1.65 0.92
N ARG A 164 -18.34 -2.34 1.30
CA ARG A 164 -17.16 -2.47 0.43
C ARG A 164 -17.50 -3.33 -0.77
N VAL A 165 -17.04 -2.86 -1.92
CA VAL A 165 -17.10 -3.60 -3.18
C VAL A 165 -15.72 -3.59 -3.82
N ALA A 166 -15.44 -4.65 -4.56
CA ALA A 166 -14.24 -4.72 -5.38
C ALA A 166 -14.58 -5.26 -6.77
N PHE A 167 -13.79 -4.84 -7.75
CA PHE A 167 -13.89 -5.25 -9.13
C PHE A 167 -12.52 -5.70 -9.61
N THR A 168 -12.50 -6.68 -10.49
CA THR A 168 -11.29 -7.14 -11.17
C THR A 168 -11.35 -6.71 -12.63
N TRP A 169 -10.26 -6.19 -13.16
CA TRP A 169 -10.15 -5.89 -14.58
C TRP A 169 -10.06 -7.18 -15.39
N ASP A 170 -10.89 -7.28 -16.44
CA ASP A 170 -10.78 -8.30 -17.46
C ASP A 170 -10.06 -7.71 -18.68
N PRO A 171 -8.79 -8.07 -18.94
CA PRO A 171 -8.03 -7.52 -20.04
C PRO A 171 -8.50 -8.01 -21.42
N GLU A 172 -9.16 -9.17 -21.50
CA GLU A 172 -9.65 -9.70 -22.78
C GLU A 172 -10.95 -8.99 -23.18
N ALA A 173 -11.87 -8.84 -22.22
CA ALA A 173 -13.14 -8.16 -22.44
C ALA A 173 -13.06 -6.63 -22.30
N LYS A 174 -11.92 -6.11 -21.83
CA LYS A 174 -11.66 -4.67 -21.59
C LYS A 174 -12.73 -4.01 -20.71
N GLN A 175 -13.10 -4.69 -19.63
CA GLN A 175 -14.14 -4.24 -18.74
C GLN A 175 -13.89 -4.65 -17.29
N TRP A 176 -14.51 -3.93 -16.36
CA TRP A 176 -14.52 -4.30 -14.95
C TRP A 176 -15.54 -5.40 -14.67
N ARG A 177 -15.15 -6.39 -13.87
CA ARG A 177 -16.05 -7.45 -13.36
C ARG A 177 -16.15 -7.37 -11.85
N GLU A 178 -17.37 -7.35 -11.33
CA GLU A 178 -17.58 -7.35 -9.89
C GLU A 178 -17.04 -8.64 -9.26
N ARG A 179 -16.21 -8.48 -8.24
CA ARG A 179 -15.69 -9.60 -7.44
C ARG A 179 -16.72 -9.93 -6.39
N THR A 180 -17.44 -11.04 -6.55
CA THR A 180 -18.42 -11.47 -5.56
C THR A 180 -17.70 -11.90 -4.28
N TYR A 181 -17.79 -11.09 -3.22
CA TYR A 181 -17.45 -11.55 -1.88
C TYR A 181 -18.52 -12.51 -1.38
N ARG A 182 -18.13 -13.60 -0.71
CA ARG A 182 -19.09 -14.55 -0.10
C ARG A 182 -19.98 -13.90 0.96
N ARG A 183 -19.59 -12.74 1.51
CA ARG A 183 -20.37 -11.92 2.44
C ARG A 183 -20.11 -10.42 2.18
N PRO A 184 -21.16 -9.57 2.19
CA PRO A 184 -20.98 -8.12 2.17
C PRO A 184 -20.13 -7.67 3.36
N ILE A 185 -19.18 -6.76 3.12
CA ILE A 185 -18.31 -6.22 4.16
C ILE A 185 -18.81 -4.80 4.48
N PRO A 186 -19.53 -4.60 5.60
CA PRO A 186 -20.00 -3.27 5.98
C PRO A 186 -18.83 -2.37 6.39
N VAL A 187 -18.93 -1.08 6.10
CA VAL A 187 -18.03 -0.03 6.57
C VAL A 187 -18.77 0.81 7.59
N ALA A 188 -18.16 1.01 8.76
CA ALA A 188 -18.69 1.87 9.82
C ALA A 188 -18.77 3.36 9.41
#